data_AF-A0A2T6J368-F1
#
_entry.id   AF-A0A2T6J368-F1
#
_cell.length_a   1.000
_cell.length_b   1.000
_cell.length_c   1.000
_cell.angle_alpha   90.00
_cell.angle_beta   90.00
_cell.angle_gamma   90.00
#
_symmetry.space_group_name_H-M   'P 1'
#
loop_
_entity.id
_entity.type
_entity.pdbx_description
1 polymer ?
#
loop_
_entity_poly.entity_id
_entity_poly.type
_entity_poly.pdbx_seq_one_letter_code
_entity_poly.pdbx_strand_id
1 'polypeptide(L)'
;MATARPLVSVYKPEDGTASGTSLMPSVFLSPLRPDLVRFVHTNMAKNRRQPYGVAPNAGYQTSAESWGTGRAVSRIPRVPGGGTHRAGQAAFGNMCRGGGMFAPNKTWRRWHRKVNVTQKRHAVASAVAATGLPALVMARGHRIDEVPELPLVVSEKLEKVSKTREAVKILETLGCTAELERVRASAKKLRAGKGKMRGRRTHMRRGPLVVYAEDNGVTRAFRNIPGVELCKVDSLNLLQLAPGGALGRFCLYTASAFKRLQLLFGRHTGTGTAQLKKGYHLPRALMSNADLSRIVNSEEIQRVVRPARVAPQKKRGQKKNLLKNHAVLCRVNPAARNLKILARLAQTEGTKQRALVLRKKQANREEHKKHRQSARRFAAEIRQAFSDKMAAELEAAARRKAEEAGAIAQASAEEE
;
A
#
# COMPACT_ATOMS: atom_id res chain seq x y z
N MET A 1 14.88 18.97 -14.44
CA MET A 1 16.15 18.96 -15.17
C MET A 1 17.29 19.42 -14.26
N ALA A 2 17.50 18.76 -13.12
CA ALA A 2 18.60 19.05 -12.19
C ALA A 2 19.66 17.93 -12.14
N THR A 3 19.56 16.93 -13.01
CA THR A 3 20.22 15.62 -12.79
C THR A 3 21.37 15.29 -13.74
N ALA A 4 21.65 16.10 -14.76
CA ALA A 4 22.80 15.86 -15.64
C ALA A 4 23.76 17.05 -15.57
N ARG A 5 24.96 16.80 -15.05
CA ARG A 5 26.10 17.67 -15.30
C ARG A 5 26.37 17.67 -16.82
N PRO A 6 26.62 18.82 -17.44
CA PRO A 6 26.87 18.88 -18.89
C PRO A 6 28.18 18.20 -19.28
N LEU A 7 29.16 18.21 -18.38
CA LEU A 7 30.49 17.62 -18.55
C LEU A 7 30.76 16.58 -17.46
N VAL A 8 31.53 15.56 -17.83
CA VAL A 8 32.00 14.46 -16.97
C VAL A 8 33.51 14.35 -17.15
N SER A 9 34.24 14.10 -16.06
CA SER A 9 35.69 13.95 -16.09
C SER A 9 36.07 12.58 -16.69
N VAL A 10 37.20 12.52 -17.38
CA VAL A 10 37.76 11.28 -17.90
C VAL A 10 38.98 10.94 -17.07
N TYR A 11 39.02 9.75 -16.49
CA TYR A 11 40.12 9.33 -15.61
C TYR A 11 41.16 8.47 -16.35
N LYS A 12 42.43 8.64 -15.99
CA LYS A 12 43.51 7.76 -16.42
C LYS A 12 43.48 6.46 -15.62
N PRO A 13 43.62 5.29 -16.25
CA PRO A 13 43.64 4.01 -15.55
C PRO A 13 44.88 3.80 -14.68
N GLU A 14 46.00 4.45 -15.03
CA GLU A 14 47.29 4.29 -14.36
C GLU A 14 47.25 4.88 -12.93
N ASP A 15 46.88 6.16 -12.80
CA ASP A 15 46.98 6.89 -11.53
C ASP A 15 45.63 7.32 -10.94
N GLY A 16 44.51 7.07 -11.63
CA GLY A 16 43.19 7.53 -11.18
C GLY A 16 43.00 9.06 -11.23
N THR A 17 43.86 9.78 -11.95
CA THR A 17 43.79 11.24 -12.12
C THR A 17 42.90 11.62 -13.31
N ALA A 18 42.26 12.80 -13.25
CA ALA A 18 41.48 13.33 -14.37
C ALA A 18 42.41 13.79 -15.51
N SER A 19 42.18 13.32 -16.73
CA SER A 19 42.93 13.68 -17.94
C SER A 19 42.21 14.65 -18.87
N GLY A 20 40.89 14.81 -18.73
CA GLY A 20 40.09 15.68 -19.58
C GLY A 20 38.60 15.55 -19.26
N THR A 21 37.75 16.11 -20.12
CA THR A 21 36.30 16.09 -19.94
C THR A 21 35.57 15.56 -21.18
N SER A 22 34.44 14.91 -20.98
CA SER A 22 33.53 14.45 -22.03
C SER A 22 32.13 15.00 -21.81
N LEU A 23 31.39 15.25 -22.89
CA LEU A 23 30.00 15.70 -22.82
C LEU A 23 29.10 14.56 -22.34
N MET A 24 28.17 14.87 -21.44
CA MET A 24 27.20 13.91 -20.94
C MET A 24 26.20 13.50 -22.05
N PRO A 25 26.08 12.20 -22.38
CA PRO A 25 25.10 11.72 -23.34
C PRO A 25 23.66 11.98 -22.87
N SER A 26 22.76 12.34 -23.78
CA SER A 26 21.36 12.64 -23.47
C SER A 26 20.58 11.45 -22.90
N VAL A 27 21.10 10.22 -22.99
CA VAL A 27 20.47 9.05 -22.34
C VAL A 27 20.43 9.20 -20.81
N PHE A 28 21.37 9.91 -20.20
CA PHE A 28 21.39 10.16 -18.75
C PHE A 28 20.30 11.14 -18.28
N LEU A 29 19.70 11.87 -19.21
CA LEU A 29 18.52 12.72 -18.98
C LEU A 29 17.19 11.96 -19.12
N SER A 30 17.22 10.68 -19.47
CA SER A 30 15.99 9.92 -19.66
C SER A 30 15.24 9.71 -18.32
N PRO A 31 13.89 9.74 -18.33
CA PRO A 31 13.11 9.55 -17.12
C PRO A 31 13.32 8.17 -16.52
N LEU A 32 13.50 8.12 -15.19
CA LEU A 32 13.66 6.88 -14.45
C LEU A 32 12.31 6.17 -14.31
N ARG A 33 12.16 5.03 -14.99
CA ARG A 33 10.95 4.19 -14.94
C ARG A 33 11.20 2.79 -14.36
N PRO A 34 11.21 2.64 -13.01
CA PRO A 34 11.45 1.34 -12.37
C PRO A 34 10.36 0.31 -12.68
N ASP A 35 9.12 0.75 -12.88
CA ASP A 35 7.97 -0.05 -13.32
C ASP A 35 8.26 -0.74 -14.66
N LEU A 36 8.67 0.04 -15.66
CA LEU A 36 8.94 -0.41 -17.01
C LEU A 36 10.16 -1.32 -17.04
N VAL A 37 11.22 -0.97 -16.31
CA VAL A 37 12.43 -1.78 -16.20
C VAL A 37 12.14 -3.14 -15.58
N ARG A 38 11.37 -3.20 -14.49
CA ARG A 38 10.98 -4.46 -13.84
C ARG A 38 10.10 -5.31 -14.75
N PHE A 39 9.12 -4.71 -15.43
CA PHE A 39 8.25 -5.41 -16.37
C PHE A 39 9.05 -6.03 -17.53
N VAL A 40 9.92 -5.25 -18.17
CA VAL A 40 10.75 -5.74 -19.28
C VAL A 40 11.77 -6.77 -18.79
N HIS A 41 12.45 -6.52 -17.67
CA HIS A 41 13.44 -7.44 -17.10
C HIS A 41 12.83 -8.81 -16.80
N THR A 42 11.67 -8.87 -16.14
CA THR A 42 11.01 -10.14 -15.81
C THR A 42 10.65 -10.94 -17.07
N ASN A 43 10.15 -10.28 -18.11
CA ASN A 43 9.80 -10.94 -19.37
C ASN A 43 11.04 -11.35 -20.18
N MET A 44 12.11 -10.54 -20.18
CA MET A 44 13.39 -10.93 -20.78
C MET A 44 14.03 -12.11 -20.04
N ALA A 45 14.00 -12.12 -18.70
CA ALA A 45 14.56 -13.20 -17.90
C ALA A 45 13.82 -14.54 -18.11
N LYS A 46 12.50 -14.50 -18.36
CA LYS A 46 11.72 -15.69 -18.72
C LYS A 46 12.25 -16.37 -19.99
N ASN A 47 12.76 -15.60 -20.95
CA ASN A 47 13.28 -16.14 -22.23
C ASN A 47 14.57 -16.96 -22.07
N ARG A 48 15.30 -16.83 -20.96
CA ARG A 48 16.51 -17.62 -20.66
C ARG A 48 16.19 -19.00 -20.06
N ARG A 49 14.93 -19.25 -19.68
CA ARG A 49 14.54 -20.50 -19.01
C ARG A 49 14.60 -21.66 -20.02
N GLN A 50 15.19 -22.77 -19.61
CA GLN A 50 15.13 -24.03 -20.34
C GLN A 50 13.80 -24.72 -20.04
N PRO A 51 13.11 -25.26 -21.06
CA PRO A 51 11.88 -26.01 -20.86
C PRO A 51 12.18 -27.29 -20.05
N TYR A 52 11.26 -27.64 -19.17
CA TYR A 52 11.30 -28.90 -18.43
C TYR A 52 9.88 -29.47 -18.36
N GLY A 53 9.78 -30.79 -18.37
CA GLY A 53 8.51 -31.50 -18.28
C GLY A 53 8.69 -32.86 -17.62
N VAL A 54 7.56 -33.50 -17.30
CA VAL A 54 7.51 -34.89 -16.84
C VAL A 54 7.37 -35.80 -18.06
N ALA A 55 7.91 -37.02 -18.00
CA ALA A 55 7.73 -38.00 -19.07
C ALA A 55 6.23 -38.24 -19.35
N PRO A 56 5.79 -38.38 -20.62
CA PRO A 56 4.37 -38.43 -20.98
C PRO A 56 3.57 -39.50 -20.22
N ASN A 57 4.15 -40.68 -20.04
CA ASN A 57 3.49 -41.85 -19.42
C ASN A 57 3.96 -42.09 -17.97
N ALA A 58 4.55 -41.10 -17.31
CA ALA A 58 5.02 -41.25 -15.93
C ALA A 58 3.86 -41.58 -14.98
N GLY A 59 3.95 -42.74 -14.32
CA GLY A 59 2.90 -43.24 -13.43
C GLY A 59 1.70 -43.90 -14.12
N TYR A 60 1.77 -44.07 -15.45
CA TYR A 60 0.74 -44.71 -16.29
C TYR A 60 1.25 -45.94 -17.05
N GLN A 61 2.39 -46.52 -16.65
CA GLN A 61 2.99 -47.69 -17.31
C GLN A 61 2.47 -49.03 -16.80
N THR A 62 1.74 -49.05 -15.67
CA THR A 62 1.16 -50.27 -15.10
C THR A 62 -0.11 -50.66 -15.84
N SER A 63 -0.42 -51.94 -16.00
CA SER A 63 -1.68 -52.44 -16.56
C SER A 63 -2.86 -52.42 -15.56
N ALA A 64 -2.96 -51.36 -14.76
CA ALA A 64 -3.87 -51.28 -13.63
C ALA A 64 -5.31 -50.99 -14.03
N GLU A 65 -6.27 -51.71 -13.45
CA GLU A 65 -7.70 -51.54 -13.70
C GLU A 65 -8.48 -51.47 -12.39
N SER A 66 -9.63 -50.80 -12.39
CA SER A 66 -10.46 -50.72 -11.19
C SER A 66 -11.19 -52.04 -10.96
N TRP A 67 -11.12 -52.56 -9.74
CA TRP A 67 -11.87 -53.75 -9.36
C TRP A 67 -13.37 -53.48 -9.14
N GLY A 68 -13.82 -52.24 -9.26
CA GLY A 68 -15.21 -51.86 -9.05
C GLY A 68 -15.63 -51.88 -7.57
N THR A 69 -16.92 -52.07 -7.33
CA THR A 69 -17.53 -52.17 -6.00
C THR A 69 -17.53 -53.61 -5.47
N GLY A 70 -17.92 -53.81 -4.21
CA GLY A 70 -18.15 -55.17 -3.66
C GLY A 70 -16.90 -55.90 -3.14
N ARG A 71 -15.76 -55.20 -3.01
CA ARG A 71 -14.49 -55.79 -2.53
C ARG A 71 -13.93 -55.14 -1.25
N ALA A 72 -14.77 -54.38 -0.53
CA ALA A 72 -14.39 -53.62 0.67
C ALA A 72 -13.14 -52.71 0.48
N VAL A 73 -12.90 -52.23 -0.74
CA VAL A 73 -11.79 -51.34 -1.10
C VAL A 73 -12.24 -50.21 -2.01
N SER A 74 -11.48 -49.11 -2.05
CA SER A 74 -11.76 -47.98 -2.94
C SER A 74 -11.63 -48.35 -4.42
N ARG A 75 -12.42 -47.67 -5.27
CA ARG A 75 -12.56 -47.92 -6.72
C ARG A 75 -11.39 -47.39 -7.57
N ILE A 76 -10.23 -47.12 -6.97
CA ILE A 76 -9.04 -46.65 -7.70
C ILE A 76 -8.47 -47.83 -8.50
N PRO A 77 -7.95 -47.63 -9.73
CA PRO A 77 -7.28 -48.68 -10.49
C PRO A 77 -6.15 -49.35 -9.71
N ARG A 78 -6.12 -50.69 -9.73
CA ARG A 78 -5.16 -51.54 -9.00
C ARG A 78 -4.34 -52.39 -9.96
N VAL A 79 -3.07 -52.61 -9.62
CA VAL A 79 -2.17 -53.44 -10.42
C VAL A 79 -2.65 -54.90 -10.38
N PRO A 80 -2.82 -55.57 -11.52
CA PRO A 80 -3.29 -56.96 -11.58
C PRO A 80 -2.19 -57.96 -11.15
N GLY A 81 -2.56 -59.24 -11.04
CA GLY A 81 -1.65 -60.34 -10.71
C GLY A 81 -1.54 -60.62 -9.20
N GLY A 82 -0.51 -61.39 -8.82
CA GLY A 82 -0.22 -61.82 -7.46
C GLY A 82 1.28 -62.04 -7.23
N GLY A 83 1.67 -62.48 -6.03
CA GLY A 83 3.05 -62.84 -5.69
C GLY A 83 4.01 -61.68 -5.39
N THR A 84 3.79 -60.49 -5.94
CA THR A 84 4.60 -59.29 -5.62
C THR A 84 3.87 -58.33 -4.69
N HIS A 85 4.62 -57.56 -3.88
CA HIS A 85 4.04 -56.50 -3.05
C HIS A 85 3.32 -55.40 -3.83
N ARG A 86 3.58 -55.30 -5.14
CA ARG A 86 2.96 -54.28 -6.01
C ARG A 86 1.57 -54.71 -6.50
N ALA A 87 1.31 -56.01 -6.61
CA ALA A 87 0.00 -56.53 -6.99
C ALA A 87 -1.08 -56.11 -5.98
N GLY A 88 -2.25 -55.70 -6.48
CA GLY A 88 -3.37 -55.21 -5.67
C GLY A 88 -3.21 -53.78 -5.11
N GLN A 89 -2.06 -53.11 -5.29
CA GLN A 89 -1.88 -51.70 -4.92
C GLN A 89 -2.55 -50.75 -5.91
N ALA A 90 -2.99 -49.60 -5.41
CA ALA A 90 -3.54 -48.51 -6.22
C ALA A 90 -2.47 -47.83 -7.10
N ALA A 91 -2.83 -47.48 -8.34
CA ALA A 91 -1.90 -47.05 -9.39
C ALA A 91 -2.15 -45.61 -9.92
N PHE A 92 -2.87 -45.44 -11.03
CA PHE A 92 -2.92 -44.24 -11.89
C PHE A 92 -3.37 -42.90 -11.27
N GLY A 93 -3.64 -42.85 -9.97
CA GLY A 93 -4.12 -41.66 -9.27
C GLY A 93 -3.00 -40.74 -8.76
N ASN A 94 -3.24 -39.43 -8.77
CA ASN A 94 -2.34 -38.43 -8.20
C ASN A 94 -2.18 -38.54 -6.67
N MET A 95 -3.10 -39.24 -6.01
CA MET A 95 -3.03 -39.58 -4.59
C MET A 95 -2.28 -40.89 -4.31
N CYS A 96 -1.91 -41.64 -5.35
CA CYS A 96 -1.30 -42.96 -5.21
C CYS A 96 0.23 -42.91 -5.31
N ARG A 97 0.91 -43.79 -4.56
CA ARG A 97 2.37 -43.94 -4.64
C ARG A 97 2.76 -44.50 -6.02
N GLY A 98 3.58 -43.74 -6.74
CA GLY A 98 4.00 -44.06 -8.11
C GLY A 98 2.94 -43.76 -9.18
N GLY A 99 1.81 -43.14 -8.80
CA GLY A 99 0.81 -42.64 -9.75
C GLY A 99 1.22 -41.32 -10.39
N GLY A 100 0.53 -40.95 -11.48
CA GLY A 100 0.78 -39.73 -12.22
C GLY A 100 0.30 -38.47 -11.47
N MET A 101 1.13 -37.42 -11.45
CA MET A 101 0.74 -36.11 -10.88
C MET A 101 -0.37 -35.45 -11.71
N PHE A 102 -1.32 -34.79 -11.03
CA PHE A 102 -2.34 -33.96 -11.71
C PHE A 102 -1.70 -32.76 -12.42
N ALA A 103 -2.11 -32.51 -13.67
CA ALA A 103 -1.59 -31.46 -14.54
C ALA A 103 -0.04 -31.43 -14.59
N PRO A 104 0.61 -32.49 -15.10
CA PRO A 104 2.06 -32.59 -15.10
C PRO A 104 2.68 -31.46 -15.93
N ASN A 105 3.89 -31.02 -15.57
CA ASN A 105 4.59 -30.00 -16.34
C ASN A 105 4.82 -30.50 -17.78
N LYS A 106 4.32 -29.75 -18.75
CA LYS A 106 4.49 -30.04 -20.18
C LYS A 106 5.50 -29.08 -20.80
N THR A 107 6.20 -29.57 -21.82
CA THR A 107 7.22 -28.80 -22.54
C THR A 107 6.61 -27.62 -23.31
N TRP A 108 5.36 -27.72 -23.76
CA TRP A 108 4.64 -26.65 -24.49
C TRP A 108 4.15 -25.50 -23.60
N ARG A 109 4.50 -25.45 -22.31
CA ARG A 109 4.27 -24.27 -21.48
C ARG A 109 4.82 -23.03 -22.19
N ARG A 110 4.12 -21.88 -22.12
CA ARG A 110 4.62 -20.63 -22.70
C ARG A 110 5.85 -20.12 -21.92
N TRP A 111 7.06 -20.56 -22.29
CA TRP A 111 8.33 -20.17 -21.66
C TRP A 111 8.76 -18.77 -22.06
N HIS A 112 8.71 -18.49 -23.36
CA HIS A 112 9.14 -17.22 -23.92
C HIS A 112 8.03 -16.16 -23.86
N ARG A 113 8.45 -14.90 -23.77
CA ARG A 113 7.63 -13.70 -23.81
C ARG A 113 8.22 -12.75 -24.85
N LYS A 114 7.43 -12.46 -25.89
CA LYS A 114 7.70 -11.37 -26.83
C LYS A 114 7.50 -10.06 -26.05
N VAL A 115 8.48 -9.17 -26.15
CA VAL A 115 8.45 -7.84 -25.52
C VAL A 115 8.75 -6.82 -26.61
N ASN A 116 7.99 -5.73 -26.62
CA ASN A 116 8.09 -4.70 -27.63
C ASN A 116 9.50 -4.08 -27.65
N VAL A 117 10.03 -3.86 -28.84
CA VAL A 117 11.41 -3.36 -29.02
C VAL A 117 11.57 -1.97 -28.42
N THR A 118 10.58 -1.08 -28.59
CA THR A 118 10.55 0.26 -28.00
C THR A 118 10.58 0.21 -26.47
N GLN A 119 9.76 -0.65 -25.85
CA GLN A 119 9.78 -0.88 -24.39
C GLN A 119 11.15 -1.35 -23.91
N LYS A 120 11.79 -2.29 -24.62
CA LYS A 120 13.16 -2.72 -24.29
C LYS A 120 14.15 -1.57 -24.36
N ARG A 121 14.09 -0.76 -25.43
CA ARG A 121 15.00 0.39 -25.63
C ARG A 121 14.82 1.45 -24.53
N HIS A 122 13.59 1.76 -24.15
CA HIS A 122 13.31 2.68 -23.05
C HIS A 122 13.74 2.12 -21.68
N ALA A 123 13.59 0.82 -21.46
CA ALA A 123 14.07 0.16 -20.24
C ALA A 123 15.60 0.28 -20.12
N VAL A 124 16.32 0.03 -21.21
CA VAL A 124 17.79 0.19 -21.23
C VAL A 124 18.18 1.65 -21.02
N ALA A 125 17.49 2.60 -21.65
CA ALA A 125 17.75 4.03 -21.44
C ALA A 125 17.57 4.44 -19.97
N SER A 126 16.45 4.04 -19.35
CA SER A 126 16.18 4.28 -17.92
C SER A 126 17.23 3.62 -17.02
N ALA A 127 17.68 2.42 -17.38
CA ALA A 127 18.71 1.70 -16.64
C ALA A 127 20.08 2.39 -16.72
N VAL A 128 20.46 2.91 -17.89
CA VAL A 128 21.68 3.71 -18.08
C VAL A 128 21.59 5.04 -17.33
N ALA A 129 20.47 5.75 -17.39
CA ALA A 129 20.31 7.00 -16.62
C ALA A 129 20.51 6.79 -15.12
N ALA A 130 20.03 5.66 -14.59
CA ALA A 130 20.20 5.32 -13.18
C ALA A 130 21.66 5.05 -12.76
N THR A 131 22.56 4.70 -13.69
CA THR A 131 23.98 4.44 -13.36
C THR A 131 24.75 5.73 -13.07
N GLY A 132 24.27 6.87 -13.58
CA GLY A 132 24.86 8.19 -13.33
C GLY A 132 24.41 8.84 -12.02
N LEU A 133 23.53 8.20 -11.24
CA LEU A 133 22.98 8.76 -10.01
C LEU A 133 23.55 8.05 -8.78
N PRO A 134 24.46 8.66 -8.00
CA PRO A 134 25.09 8.04 -6.84
C PRO A 134 24.10 7.46 -5.84
N ALA A 135 23.01 8.18 -5.54
CA ALA A 135 21.99 7.75 -4.60
C ALA A 135 21.35 6.39 -5.00
N LEU A 136 21.09 6.18 -6.30
CA LEU A 136 20.53 4.91 -6.78
C LEU A 136 21.55 3.79 -6.77
N VAL A 137 22.82 4.10 -7.07
CA VAL A 137 23.91 3.12 -7.06
C VAL A 137 24.22 2.64 -5.64
N MET A 138 24.23 3.57 -4.67
CA MET A 138 24.36 3.27 -3.25
C MET A 138 23.13 2.50 -2.72
N ALA A 139 21.91 2.92 -3.08
CA ALA A 139 20.68 2.23 -2.66
C ALA A 139 20.61 0.79 -3.18
N ARG A 140 21.20 0.50 -4.34
CA ARG A 140 21.35 -0.87 -4.85
C ARG A 140 22.32 -1.72 -4.02
N GLY A 141 23.23 -1.07 -3.28
CA GLY A 141 24.16 -1.69 -2.35
C GLY A 141 25.57 -1.90 -2.89
N HIS A 142 25.99 -1.12 -3.90
CA HIS A 142 27.39 -1.02 -4.30
C HIS A 142 28.16 -0.12 -3.31
N ARG A 143 29.43 -0.42 -3.04
CA ARG A 143 30.33 0.43 -2.24
C ARG A 143 31.07 1.37 -3.18
N ILE A 144 30.69 2.64 -3.18
CA ILE A 144 31.20 3.65 -4.12
C ILE A 144 31.65 4.92 -3.41
N ASP A 145 31.92 4.83 -2.11
CA ASP A 145 32.25 5.98 -1.26
C ASP A 145 33.59 6.62 -1.65
N GLU A 146 34.54 5.81 -2.14
CA GLU A 146 35.87 6.24 -2.60
C GLU A 146 35.92 6.53 -4.11
N VAL A 147 34.83 6.31 -4.84
CA VAL A 147 34.79 6.54 -6.30
C VAL A 147 34.67 8.05 -6.56
N PRO A 148 35.51 8.64 -7.42
CA PRO A 148 35.63 10.09 -7.53
C PRO A 148 34.38 10.78 -8.10
N GLU A 149 33.71 10.16 -9.08
CA GLU A 149 32.46 10.66 -9.64
C GLU A 149 31.62 9.56 -10.31
N LEU A 150 30.35 9.87 -10.57
CA LEU A 150 29.45 9.07 -11.39
C LEU A 150 28.76 9.94 -12.45
N PRO A 151 28.53 9.42 -13.68
CA PRO A 151 29.01 8.12 -14.19
C PRO A 151 30.53 8.09 -14.34
N LEU A 152 31.17 6.99 -13.94
CA LEU A 152 32.64 6.88 -13.98
C LEU A 152 33.10 6.62 -15.42
N VAL A 153 33.88 7.56 -15.97
CA VAL A 153 34.43 7.47 -17.33
C VAL A 153 35.95 7.35 -17.28
N VAL A 154 36.49 6.33 -17.94
CA VAL A 154 37.93 6.04 -17.98
C VAL A 154 38.44 6.16 -19.41
N SER A 155 39.68 6.61 -19.58
CA SER A 155 40.30 6.76 -20.89
C SER A 155 40.31 5.46 -21.70
N GLU A 156 40.40 5.59 -23.02
CA GLU A 156 40.40 4.48 -23.99
C GLU A 156 41.59 3.51 -23.79
N LYS A 157 42.63 3.92 -23.04
CA LYS A 157 43.74 3.04 -22.64
C LYS A 157 43.26 1.79 -21.88
N LEU A 158 42.14 1.89 -21.15
CA LEU A 158 41.53 0.74 -20.49
C LEU A 158 41.22 -0.39 -21.47
N GLU A 159 40.94 -0.06 -22.74
CA GLU A 159 40.58 -1.04 -23.76
C GLU A 159 41.72 -1.99 -24.13
N LYS A 160 42.97 -1.56 -23.89
CA LYS A 160 44.20 -2.28 -24.26
C LYS A 160 44.75 -3.15 -23.12
N VAL A 161 44.13 -3.12 -21.93
CA VAL A 161 44.59 -3.90 -20.78
C VAL A 161 44.37 -5.38 -21.06
N SER A 162 45.45 -6.17 -20.98
CA SER A 162 45.44 -7.60 -21.33
C SER A 162 45.57 -8.52 -20.11
N LYS A 163 46.18 -8.04 -19.01
CA LYS A 163 46.43 -8.85 -17.81
C LYS A 163 45.41 -8.56 -16.70
N THR A 164 44.95 -9.64 -16.05
CA THR A 164 44.00 -9.56 -14.93
C THR A 164 44.58 -8.81 -13.72
N ARG A 165 45.87 -8.97 -13.44
CA ARG A 165 46.56 -8.27 -12.34
C ARG A 165 46.53 -6.75 -12.54
N GLU A 166 46.75 -6.30 -13.78
CA GLU A 166 46.67 -4.88 -14.14
C GLU A 166 45.23 -4.37 -14.01
N ALA A 167 44.25 -5.13 -14.51
CA ALA A 167 42.84 -4.76 -14.38
C ALA A 167 42.37 -4.63 -12.92
N VAL A 168 42.84 -5.49 -12.02
CA VAL A 168 42.54 -5.38 -10.57
C VAL A 168 43.17 -4.11 -9.99
N LYS A 169 44.45 -3.83 -10.28
CA LYS A 169 45.11 -2.61 -9.83
C LYS A 169 44.39 -1.35 -10.30
N ILE A 170 43.94 -1.32 -11.55
CA ILE A 170 43.19 -0.17 -12.10
C ILE A 170 41.86 0.02 -11.37
N LEU A 171 41.15 -1.06 -11.02
CA LEU A 171 39.91 -0.92 -10.24
C LEU A 171 40.19 -0.44 -8.80
N GLU A 172 41.31 -0.85 -8.21
CA GLU A 172 41.74 -0.38 -6.90
C GLU A 172 42.11 1.11 -6.93
N THR A 173 42.85 1.58 -7.95
CA THR A 173 43.20 3.01 -8.11
C THR A 173 41.98 3.89 -8.36
N LEU A 174 40.91 3.35 -8.98
CA LEU A 174 39.65 4.05 -9.20
C LEU A 174 38.69 4.01 -7.98
N GLY A 175 39.15 3.55 -6.81
CA GLY A 175 38.35 3.53 -5.58
C GLY A 175 37.32 2.39 -5.50
N CYS A 176 37.51 1.30 -6.27
CA CYS A 176 36.59 0.15 -6.27
C CYS A 176 37.02 -0.98 -5.33
N THR A 177 38.00 -0.76 -4.46
CA THR A 177 38.56 -1.69 -3.46
C THR A 177 37.45 -2.37 -2.64
N ALA A 178 36.66 -1.58 -1.91
CA ALA A 178 35.58 -2.04 -1.04
C ALA A 178 34.48 -2.81 -1.81
N GLU A 179 34.23 -2.42 -3.06
CA GLU A 179 33.25 -3.11 -3.92
C GLU A 179 33.76 -4.49 -4.35
N LEU A 180 35.03 -4.60 -4.73
CA LEU A 180 35.66 -5.87 -5.09
C LEU A 180 35.70 -6.82 -3.89
N GLU A 181 36.04 -6.34 -2.71
CA GLU A 181 36.03 -7.14 -1.47
C GLU A 181 34.64 -7.65 -1.13
N ARG A 182 33.62 -6.78 -1.20
CA ARG A 182 32.20 -7.15 -0.99
C ARG A 182 31.77 -8.30 -1.91
N VAL A 183 32.20 -8.25 -3.17
CA VAL A 183 31.86 -9.27 -4.17
C VAL A 183 32.66 -10.55 -3.94
N ARG A 184 33.97 -10.47 -3.68
CA ARG A 184 34.85 -11.60 -3.33
C ARG A 184 34.33 -12.35 -2.10
N ALA A 185 33.92 -11.64 -1.05
CA ALA A 185 33.34 -12.24 0.15
C ALA A 185 32.05 -13.03 -0.16
N SER A 186 31.23 -12.54 -1.10
CA SER A 186 29.99 -13.22 -1.49
C SER A 186 30.23 -14.50 -2.28
N ALA A 187 31.28 -14.56 -3.11
CA ALA A 187 31.59 -15.71 -3.95
C ALA A 187 31.93 -16.97 -3.13
N LYS A 188 32.45 -16.80 -1.91
CA LYS A 188 32.81 -17.90 -0.99
C LYS A 188 31.59 -18.61 -0.39
N LYS A 189 30.39 -18.00 -0.41
CA LYS A 189 29.20 -18.57 0.22
C LYS A 189 28.53 -19.63 -0.65
N LEU A 190 28.31 -20.81 -0.07
CA LEU A 190 27.54 -21.90 -0.68
C LEU A 190 26.05 -21.56 -0.71
N ARG A 191 25.37 -21.91 -1.80
CA ARG A 191 23.94 -21.70 -1.97
C ARG A 191 23.15 -22.73 -1.15
N ALA A 192 22.13 -22.25 -0.44
CA ALA A 192 21.19 -23.12 0.26
C ALA A 192 20.30 -23.93 -0.71
N GLY A 193 19.82 -25.09 -0.25
CA GLY A 193 18.87 -25.94 -0.99
C GLY A 193 19.46 -26.74 -2.16
N LYS A 194 18.56 -27.22 -3.04
CA LYS A 194 18.87 -28.17 -4.14
C LYS A 194 19.66 -27.56 -5.31
N GLY A 195 20.01 -26.27 -5.25
CA GLY A 195 20.78 -25.61 -6.31
C GLY A 195 22.20 -26.15 -6.47
N LYS A 196 22.80 -26.65 -5.37
CA LYS A 196 24.15 -27.22 -5.35
C LYS A 196 24.31 -28.39 -6.34
N MET A 197 23.31 -29.28 -6.40
CA MET A 197 23.29 -30.44 -7.31
C MET A 197 23.02 -30.07 -8.78
N ARG A 198 22.70 -28.81 -9.08
CA ARG A 198 22.33 -28.34 -10.43
C ARG A 198 23.39 -27.42 -11.05
N GLY A 199 24.65 -27.57 -10.65
CA GLY A 199 25.76 -26.71 -11.10
C GLY A 199 25.67 -25.27 -10.59
N ARG A 200 24.89 -24.99 -9.55
CA ARG A 200 24.71 -23.64 -8.97
C ARG A 200 25.16 -23.62 -7.51
N ARG A 201 26.40 -24.03 -7.28
CA ARG A 201 26.98 -24.24 -5.94
C ARG A 201 27.14 -22.96 -5.13
N THR A 202 27.54 -21.85 -5.76
CA THR A 202 27.75 -20.55 -5.09
C THR A 202 26.78 -19.48 -5.63
N HIS A 203 26.65 -18.38 -4.90
CA HIS A 203 25.94 -17.19 -5.38
C HIS A 203 26.84 -15.96 -5.20
N MET A 204 27.24 -15.36 -6.30
CA MET A 204 28.06 -14.16 -6.30
C MET A 204 27.20 -12.92 -6.51
N ARG A 205 27.47 -11.86 -5.74
CA ARG A 205 26.88 -10.54 -5.97
C ARG A 205 27.39 -9.96 -7.28
N ARG A 206 26.60 -9.09 -7.91
CA ARG A 206 27.01 -8.38 -9.12
C ARG A 206 27.82 -7.15 -8.71
N GLY A 207 29.05 -7.08 -9.20
CA GLY A 207 29.98 -5.97 -9.05
C GLY A 207 29.87 -4.97 -10.20
N PRO A 208 30.94 -4.20 -10.49
CA PRO A 208 30.95 -3.22 -11.55
C PRO A 208 30.67 -3.85 -12.92
N LEU A 209 30.00 -3.10 -13.79
CA LEU A 209 29.83 -3.42 -15.20
C LEU A 209 30.78 -2.53 -16.01
N VAL A 210 31.76 -3.12 -16.67
CA VAL A 210 32.68 -2.40 -17.57
C VAL A 210 32.05 -2.35 -18.96
N VAL A 211 31.77 -1.15 -19.43
CA VAL A 211 31.17 -0.86 -20.73
C VAL A 211 32.25 -0.31 -21.65
N TYR A 212 32.52 -1.03 -22.74
CA TYR A 212 33.60 -0.70 -23.68
C TYR A 212 33.05 -0.57 -25.11
N ALA A 213 33.79 0.12 -25.98
CA ALA A 213 33.45 0.25 -27.40
C ALA A 213 34.07 -0.88 -28.21
N GLU A 214 35.37 -1.10 -28.05
CA GLU A 214 36.13 -2.12 -28.78
C GLU A 214 36.86 -3.06 -27.84
N ASP A 215 37.01 -4.33 -28.26
CA ASP A 215 37.69 -5.34 -27.47
C ASP A 215 39.13 -5.50 -27.95
N ASN A 216 40.04 -4.76 -27.32
CA ASN A 216 41.49 -4.83 -27.58
C ASN A 216 42.24 -5.58 -26.45
N GLY A 217 41.54 -6.40 -25.66
CA GLY A 217 42.11 -7.17 -24.55
C GLY A 217 41.27 -7.15 -23.27
N VAL A 218 40.39 -6.15 -23.11
CA VAL A 218 39.55 -5.94 -21.91
C VAL A 218 38.79 -7.18 -21.51
N THR A 219 38.21 -7.88 -22.48
CA THR A 219 37.35 -9.01 -22.14
C THR A 219 38.14 -10.11 -21.44
N ARG A 220 39.37 -10.38 -21.89
CA ARG A 220 40.27 -11.36 -21.28
C ARG A 220 40.77 -10.87 -19.91
N ALA A 221 41.12 -9.59 -19.81
CA ALA A 221 41.63 -9.01 -18.56
C ALA A 221 40.59 -8.97 -17.43
N PHE A 222 39.32 -8.67 -17.73
CA PHE A 222 38.31 -8.45 -16.68
C PHE A 222 37.39 -9.65 -16.43
N ARG A 223 37.24 -10.62 -17.35
CA ARG A 223 36.26 -11.73 -17.22
C ARG A 223 36.46 -12.60 -15.97
N ASN A 224 37.70 -12.77 -15.52
CA ASN A 224 38.00 -13.65 -14.37
C ASN A 224 37.92 -12.93 -13.01
N ILE A 225 37.69 -11.62 -12.98
CA ILE A 225 37.55 -10.88 -11.73
C ILE A 225 36.17 -11.17 -11.14
N PRO A 226 36.06 -11.62 -9.87
CA PRO A 226 34.78 -11.98 -9.27
C PRO A 226 33.74 -10.86 -9.37
N GLY A 227 32.61 -11.18 -10.03
CA GLY A 227 31.40 -10.38 -10.15
C GLY A 227 31.50 -9.12 -11.00
N VAL A 228 32.67 -8.82 -11.55
CA VAL A 228 32.82 -7.88 -12.66
C VAL A 228 32.17 -8.50 -13.89
N GLU A 229 31.39 -7.71 -14.62
CA GLU A 229 30.87 -8.12 -15.92
C GLU A 229 31.28 -7.10 -16.98
N LEU A 230 31.24 -7.55 -18.23
CA LEU A 230 31.63 -6.80 -19.40
C LEU A 230 30.44 -6.67 -20.34
N CYS A 231 30.33 -5.53 -21.01
CA CYS A 231 29.30 -5.31 -22.02
C CYS A 231 29.82 -4.37 -23.11
N LYS A 232 29.68 -4.76 -24.37
CA LYS A 232 29.94 -3.86 -25.50
C LYS A 232 28.81 -2.84 -25.60
N VAL A 233 29.13 -1.57 -25.83
CA VAL A 233 28.14 -0.48 -25.83
C VAL A 233 27.04 -0.65 -26.89
N ASP A 234 27.35 -1.31 -28.01
CA ASP A 234 26.38 -1.59 -29.08
C ASP A 234 25.32 -2.63 -28.67
N SER A 235 25.66 -3.51 -27.72
CA SER A 235 24.83 -4.65 -27.30
C SER A 235 24.46 -4.58 -25.81
N LEU A 236 24.20 -3.37 -25.31
CA LEU A 236 23.77 -3.14 -23.92
C LEU A 236 22.59 -4.03 -23.51
N ASN A 237 22.83 -4.83 -22.48
CA ASN A 237 21.85 -5.79 -21.98
C ASN A 237 21.18 -5.31 -20.70
N LEU A 238 19.85 -5.20 -20.73
CA LEU A 238 19.06 -4.83 -19.55
C LEU A 238 19.28 -5.77 -18.36
N LEU A 239 19.48 -7.08 -18.59
CA LEU A 239 19.71 -8.05 -17.52
C LEU A 239 21.04 -7.82 -16.79
N GLN A 240 22.01 -7.20 -17.48
CA GLN A 240 23.29 -6.80 -16.88
C GLN A 240 23.18 -5.42 -16.24
N LEU A 241 22.55 -4.44 -16.89
CA LEU A 241 22.40 -3.08 -16.35
C LEU A 241 21.48 -3.01 -15.12
N ALA A 242 20.41 -3.79 -15.10
CA ALA A 242 19.45 -3.84 -14.00
C ALA A 242 19.23 -5.29 -13.51
N PRO A 243 20.24 -5.95 -12.90
CA PRO A 243 20.11 -7.33 -12.45
C PRO A 243 19.01 -7.44 -11.39
N GLY A 244 18.04 -8.32 -11.61
CA GLY A 244 16.88 -8.48 -10.73
C GLY A 244 15.76 -7.47 -10.99
N GLY A 245 15.89 -6.61 -12.01
CA GLY A 245 14.97 -5.52 -12.28
C GLY A 245 15.17 -4.29 -11.39
N ALA A 246 16.26 -4.24 -10.62
CA ALA A 246 16.66 -3.11 -9.80
C ALA A 246 17.61 -2.19 -10.57
N LEU A 247 17.30 -0.89 -10.59
CA LEU A 247 18.08 0.17 -11.22
C LEU A 247 19.34 0.52 -10.42
N GLY A 248 20.28 1.25 -11.05
CA GLY A 248 21.46 1.79 -10.37
C GLY A 248 22.59 0.78 -10.19
N ARG A 249 22.93 -0.01 -11.22
CA ARG A 249 24.17 -0.81 -11.16
C ARG A 249 25.38 0.11 -11.33
N PHE A 250 26.43 -0.11 -10.54
CA PHE A 250 27.70 0.59 -10.74
C PHE A 250 28.30 0.20 -12.10
N CYS A 251 28.46 1.17 -12.99
CA CYS A 251 28.97 0.99 -14.34
C CYS A 251 30.16 1.89 -14.57
N LEU A 252 31.20 1.33 -15.20
CA LEU A 252 32.41 2.01 -15.62
C LEU A 252 32.40 2.06 -17.14
N TYR A 253 32.51 3.25 -17.71
CA TYR A 253 32.47 3.47 -19.16
C TYR A 253 33.86 3.83 -19.69
N THR A 254 34.26 3.27 -20.82
CA THR A 254 35.40 3.83 -21.57
C THR A 254 34.97 5.13 -22.27
N ALA A 255 35.89 6.06 -22.46
CA ALA A 255 35.57 7.35 -23.07
C ALA A 255 34.99 7.20 -24.49
N SER A 256 35.49 6.23 -25.27
CA SER A 256 34.95 5.83 -26.57
C SER A 256 33.52 5.31 -26.46
N ALA A 257 33.24 4.41 -25.49
CA ALA A 257 31.89 3.90 -25.24
C ALA A 257 30.93 5.03 -24.82
N PHE A 258 31.39 5.96 -23.99
CA PHE A 258 30.60 7.06 -23.49
C PHE A 258 30.16 8.00 -24.63
N LYS A 259 31.07 8.36 -25.54
CA LYS A 259 30.73 9.12 -26.76
C LYS A 259 29.74 8.34 -27.64
N ARG A 260 29.95 7.03 -27.79
CA ARG A 260 29.10 6.16 -28.61
C ARG A 260 27.68 5.99 -28.07
N LEU A 261 27.45 6.12 -26.75
CA LEU A 261 26.10 6.16 -26.16
C LEU A 261 25.23 7.28 -26.76
N GLN A 262 25.83 8.44 -27.07
CA GLN A 262 25.12 9.55 -27.68
C GLN A 262 24.61 9.20 -29.08
N LEU A 263 25.45 8.54 -29.90
CA LEU A 263 25.08 8.08 -31.25
C LEU A 263 24.01 6.97 -31.20
N LEU A 264 24.03 6.16 -30.13
CA LEU A 264 23.16 5.00 -29.98
C LEU A 264 21.75 5.34 -29.50
N PHE A 265 21.59 6.32 -28.61
CA PHE A 265 20.30 6.72 -28.07
C PHE A 265 19.74 8.02 -28.63
N GLY A 266 20.59 8.90 -29.19
CA GLY A 266 20.17 10.20 -29.69
C GLY A 266 19.59 11.10 -28.60
N ARG A 267 18.79 12.09 -29.01
CA ARG A 267 18.11 13.06 -28.14
C ARG A 267 16.62 12.71 -28.00
N HIS A 268 15.91 13.43 -27.12
CA HIS A 268 14.45 13.29 -26.96
C HIS A 268 13.67 14.21 -27.93
N THR A 269 14.33 15.20 -28.52
CA THR A 269 13.80 16.18 -29.47
C THR A 269 13.86 15.63 -30.89
N GLY A 270 12.81 14.92 -31.32
CA GLY A 270 12.64 14.46 -32.71
C GLY A 270 12.91 12.96 -32.93
N THR A 271 12.17 12.38 -33.88
CA THR A 271 12.29 10.98 -34.30
C THR A 271 13.51 10.81 -35.21
N GLY A 272 14.36 9.81 -34.96
CA GLY A 272 15.53 9.52 -35.81
C GLY A 272 16.83 10.22 -35.39
N THR A 273 16.87 10.85 -34.21
CA THR A 273 18.11 11.44 -33.66
C THR A 273 19.15 10.39 -33.26
N ALA A 274 18.74 9.13 -33.07
CA ALA A 274 19.64 8.02 -32.80
C ALA A 274 20.16 7.44 -34.14
N GLN A 275 21.42 7.71 -34.47
CA GLN A 275 22.05 7.24 -35.71
C GLN A 275 22.06 5.70 -35.80
N LEU A 276 22.42 5.01 -34.70
CA LEU A 276 22.54 3.55 -34.69
C LEU A 276 21.20 2.83 -34.48
N LYS A 277 20.16 3.52 -34.03
CA LYS A 277 18.82 2.95 -33.80
C LYS A 277 17.80 3.66 -34.67
N LYS A 278 17.62 3.15 -35.89
CA LYS A 278 16.63 3.65 -36.86
C LYS A 278 15.25 3.84 -36.21
N GLY A 279 14.68 5.03 -36.41
CA GLY A 279 13.35 5.41 -35.92
C GLY A 279 13.20 5.50 -34.40
N TYR A 280 14.29 5.46 -33.62
CA TYR A 280 14.23 5.58 -32.18
C TYR A 280 14.46 7.02 -31.72
N HIS A 281 13.81 7.38 -30.61
CA HIS A 281 14.08 8.59 -29.84
C HIS A 281 13.99 8.25 -28.35
N LEU A 282 14.62 9.07 -27.51
CA LEU A 282 14.50 8.92 -26.06
C LEU A 282 13.07 9.23 -25.59
N PRO A 283 12.60 8.57 -24.50
CA PRO A 283 11.28 8.87 -23.95
C PRO A 283 11.29 10.27 -23.34
N ARG A 284 10.25 11.06 -23.62
CA ARG A 284 10.07 12.39 -23.02
C ARG A 284 9.62 12.21 -21.57
N ALA A 285 10.19 13.01 -20.67
CA ALA A 285 9.75 13.04 -19.28
C ALA A 285 8.35 13.69 -19.18
N LEU A 286 7.50 13.17 -18.30
CA LEU A 286 6.18 13.76 -18.03
C LEU A 286 6.29 15.10 -17.30
N MET A 287 7.32 15.24 -16.46
CA MET A 287 7.65 16.47 -15.77
C MET A 287 9.01 16.98 -16.26
N SER A 288 9.10 18.28 -16.56
CA SER A 288 10.36 18.93 -16.90
C SER A 288 11.29 19.01 -15.67
N ASN A 289 10.73 19.31 -14.50
CA ASN A 289 11.42 19.28 -13.22
C ASN A 289 10.68 18.36 -12.22
N ALA A 290 11.41 17.41 -11.63
CA ALA A 290 10.87 16.45 -10.68
C ALA A 290 11.10 16.87 -9.21
N ASP A 291 11.77 17.99 -8.98
CA ASP A 291 11.95 18.58 -7.64
C ASP A 291 10.65 19.28 -7.21
N LEU A 292 9.71 18.48 -6.70
CA LEU A 292 8.43 18.95 -6.19
C LEU A 292 8.60 19.91 -5.02
N SER A 293 9.63 19.72 -4.19
CA SER A 293 9.88 20.58 -3.03
C SER A 293 10.19 22.00 -3.45
N ARG A 294 11.04 22.18 -4.47
CA ARG A 294 11.35 23.48 -5.05
C ARG A 294 10.14 24.12 -5.72
N ILE A 295 9.34 23.34 -6.45
CA ILE A 295 8.13 23.85 -7.09
C ILE A 295 7.15 24.35 -6.03
N VAL A 296 6.85 23.53 -5.01
CA VAL A 296 5.93 23.89 -3.93
C VAL A 296 6.41 25.10 -3.15
N ASN A 297 7.72 25.21 -2.90
CA ASN A 297 8.32 26.31 -2.14
C ASN A 297 8.67 27.53 -3.02
N SER A 298 8.30 27.55 -4.30
CA SER A 298 8.58 28.68 -5.18
C SER A 298 7.74 29.89 -4.78
N GLU A 299 8.28 31.09 -5.01
CA GLU A 299 7.62 32.34 -4.62
C GLU A 299 6.26 32.50 -5.30
N GLU A 300 6.16 32.09 -6.57
CA GLU A 300 4.93 32.16 -7.36
C GLU A 300 3.81 31.32 -6.73
N ILE A 301 4.14 30.13 -6.22
CA ILE A 301 3.17 29.28 -5.53
C ILE A 301 2.89 29.82 -4.13
N GLN A 302 3.92 30.10 -3.34
CA GLN A 302 3.76 30.55 -1.95
C GLN A 302 2.99 31.88 -1.84
N ARG A 303 3.08 32.78 -2.84
CA ARG A 303 2.32 34.04 -2.89
C ARG A 303 0.80 33.82 -3.04
N VAL A 304 0.38 32.74 -3.70
CA VAL A 304 -1.04 32.44 -3.96
C VAL A 304 -1.62 31.46 -2.93
N VAL A 305 -0.78 30.62 -2.32
CA VAL A 305 -1.20 29.63 -1.33
C VAL A 305 -1.78 30.31 -0.10
N ARG A 306 -3.00 29.88 0.28
CA ARG A 306 -3.64 30.32 1.52
C ARG A 306 -2.88 29.76 2.73
N PRO A 307 -2.83 30.49 3.86
CA PRO A 307 -2.19 29.99 5.06
C PRO A 307 -2.75 28.63 5.46
N ALA A 308 -1.86 27.73 5.89
CA ALA A 308 -2.24 26.40 6.32
C ALA A 308 -3.30 26.51 7.43
N ARG A 309 -4.49 25.95 7.18
CA ARG A 309 -5.52 25.88 8.21
C ARG A 309 -5.00 24.97 9.31
N VAL A 310 -4.94 25.47 10.54
CA VAL A 310 -4.73 24.61 11.70
C VAL A 310 -5.90 23.64 11.75
N ALA A 311 -5.66 22.37 11.41
CA ALA A 311 -6.66 21.34 11.59
C ALA A 311 -7.08 21.40 13.07
N PRO A 312 -8.39 21.47 13.39
CA PRO A 312 -8.80 21.48 14.78
C PRO A 312 -8.39 20.15 15.40
N GLN A 313 -7.23 20.12 16.05
CA GLN A 313 -6.73 18.98 16.77
C GLN A 313 -7.47 18.92 18.11
N LYS A 314 -8.78 18.68 18.07
CA LYS A 314 -9.47 18.17 19.26
C LYS A 314 -9.15 16.69 19.30
N LYS A 315 -8.02 16.31 19.91
CA LYS A 315 -7.95 15.03 20.61
C LYS A 315 -9.24 14.98 21.44
N ARG A 316 -10.18 14.09 21.07
CA ARG A 316 -11.44 13.97 21.79
C ARG A 316 -11.10 13.44 23.18
N GLY A 317 -10.81 14.35 24.11
CA GLY A 317 -10.70 14.00 25.51
C GLY A 317 -12.02 13.40 26.00
N GLN A 318 -11.95 12.63 27.08
CA GLN A 318 -13.15 12.08 27.69
C GLN A 318 -14.14 13.20 28.01
N LYS A 319 -15.39 13.04 27.56
CA LYS A 319 -16.46 13.98 27.89
C LYS A 319 -16.66 13.95 29.40
N LYS A 320 -16.35 15.06 30.07
CA LYS A 320 -16.61 15.23 31.50
C LYS A 320 -18.11 15.43 31.69
N ASN A 321 -18.71 14.72 32.64
CA ASN A 321 -20.13 14.81 32.91
C ASN A 321 -20.48 16.21 33.47
N LEU A 322 -21.45 16.88 32.83
CA LEU A 322 -21.87 18.24 33.17
C LEU A 322 -22.48 18.36 34.57
N LEU A 323 -23.23 17.35 35.02
CA LEU A 323 -23.91 17.39 36.31
C LEU A 323 -22.96 17.07 37.46
N LYS A 324 -21.98 16.19 37.22
CA LYS A 324 -20.97 15.80 38.23
C LYS A 324 -19.81 16.80 38.30
N ASN A 325 -19.40 17.40 37.18
CA ASN A 325 -18.26 18.32 37.13
C ASN A 325 -18.72 19.78 37.10
N HIS A 326 -18.68 20.44 38.25
CA HIS A 326 -19.12 21.83 38.40
C HIS A 326 -18.36 22.82 37.49
N ALA A 327 -17.06 22.63 37.27
CA ALA A 327 -16.28 23.52 36.40
C ALA A 327 -16.75 23.44 34.93
N VAL A 328 -17.16 22.25 34.49
CA VAL A 328 -17.70 22.04 33.14
C VAL A 328 -19.14 22.56 33.06
N LEU A 329 -19.94 22.40 34.14
CA LEU A 329 -21.26 23.00 34.23
C LEU A 329 -21.20 24.52 34.11
N CYS A 330 -20.32 25.19 34.87
CA CYS A 330 -20.16 26.64 34.81
C CYS A 330 -19.65 27.14 33.44
N ARG A 331 -18.84 26.32 32.75
CA ARG A 331 -18.39 26.63 31.39
C ARG A 331 -19.54 26.65 30.38
N VAL A 332 -20.51 25.75 30.53
CA VAL A 332 -21.65 25.62 29.61
C VAL A 332 -22.82 26.52 30.03
N ASN A 333 -23.07 26.62 31.33
CA ASN A 333 -24.11 27.43 31.93
C ASN A 333 -23.49 28.42 32.95
N PRO A 334 -23.24 29.68 32.55
CA PRO A 334 -22.64 30.68 33.44
C PRO A 334 -23.53 30.99 34.66
N ALA A 335 -24.86 30.85 34.53
CA ALA A 335 -25.81 31.08 35.62
C ALA A 335 -25.82 29.94 36.66
N ALA A 336 -25.27 28.76 36.34
CA ALA A 336 -25.31 27.60 37.24
C ALA A 336 -24.64 27.88 38.60
N ARG A 337 -23.58 28.70 38.61
CA ARG A 337 -22.91 29.13 39.84
C ARG A 337 -23.87 29.91 40.74
N ASN A 338 -24.56 30.90 40.17
CA ASN A 338 -25.49 31.74 40.92
C ASN A 338 -26.70 30.94 41.36
N LEU A 339 -27.31 30.13 40.49
CA LEU A 339 -28.45 29.29 40.85
C LEU A 339 -28.13 28.32 41.99
N LYS A 340 -26.92 27.75 42.03
CA LYS A 340 -26.49 26.87 43.13
C LYS A 340 -26.33 27.63 44.44
N ILE A 341 -25.80 28.86 44.39
CA ILE A 341 -25.72 29.76 45.55
C ILE A 341 -27.12 30.11 46.03
N LEU A 342 -28.03 30.49 45.13
CA LEU A 342 -29.39 30.85 45.46
C LEU A 342 -30.18 29.66 46.04
N ALA A 343 -30.03 28.46 45.47
CA ALA A 343 -30.63 27.25 46.00
C ALA A 343 -30.16 26.95 47.43
N ARG A 344 -28.86 27.14 47.71
CA ARG A 344 -28.30 27.00 49.06
C ARG A 344 -28.87 28.04 50.01
N LEU A 345 -28.91 29.31 49.59
CA LEU A 345 -29.47 30.40 50.38
C LEU A 345 -30.95 30.15 50.69
N ALA A 346 -31.74 29.66 49.75
CA ALA A 346 -33.15 29.32 49.94
C ALA A 346 -33.39 28.16 50.95
N GLN A 347 -32.37 27.40 51.31
CA GLN A 347 -32.44 26.33 52.32
C GLN A 347 -31.93 26.78 53.69
N THR A 348 -30.92 27.65 53.73
CA THR A 348 -30.34 28.17 54.98
C THR A 348 -31.30 29.14 55.67
N GLU A 349 -31.46 28.98 56.98
CA GLU A 349 -32.30 29.87 57.81
C GLU A 349 -31.69 31.27 57.94
N GLY A 350 -32.53 32.28 58.15
CA GLY A 350 -32.10 33.68 58.27
C GLY A 350 -31.79 34.40 56.95
N THR A 351 -31.84 33.73 55.79
CA THR A 351 -31.59 34.40 54.50
C THR A 351 -32.84 35.03 53.88
N LYS A 352 -32.64 36.08 53.07
CA LYS A 352 -33.71 36.73 52.29
C LYS A 352 -34.45 35.75 51.38
N GLN A 353 -33.75 34.79 50.78
CA GLN A 353 -34.37 33.83 49.87
C GLN A 353 -35.22 32.78 50.58
N ARG A 354 -34.78 32.31 51.76
CA ARG A 354 -35.61 31.42 52.58
C ARG A 354 -36.90 32.11 53.01
N ALA A 355 -36.82 33.38 53.40
CA ALA A 355 -38.00 34.19 53.76
C ALA A 355 -38.99 34.29 52.58
N LEU A 356 -38.51 34.50 51.35
CA LEU A 356 -39.35 34.50 50.15
C LEU A 356 -40.03 33.15 49.91
N VAL A 357 -39.32 32.03 50.09
CA VAL A 357 -39.91 30.69 49.96
C VAL A 357 -40.98 30.43 51.02
N LEU A 358 -40.75 30.86 52.28
CA LEU A 358 -41.72 30.72 53.36
C LEU A 358 -42.99 31.56 53.10
N ARG A 359 -42.84 32.81 52.62
CA ARG A 359 -43.97 33.65 52.21
C ARG A 359 -44.80 32.98 51.11
N LYS A 360 -44.17 32.40 50.09
CA LYS A 360 -44.88 31.64 49.04
C LYS A 360 -45.63 30.43 49.63
N LYS A 361 -45.02 29.68 50.54
CA LYS A 361 -45.70 28.56 51.22
C LYS A 361 -46.90 29.01 52.05
N GLN A 362 -46.82 30.17 52.72
CA GLN A 362 -47.94 30.75 53.46
C GLN A 362 -49.07 31.18 52.52
N ALA A 363 -48.76 31.90 51.44
CA ALA A 363 -49.74 32.30 50.43
C ALA A 363 -50.48 31.08 49.84
N ASN A 364 -49.76 30.02 49.47
CA ASN A 364 -50.38 28.79 48.98
C ASN A 364 -51.29 28.13 50.04
N ARG A 365 -50.93 28.18 51.33
CA ARG A 365 -51.79 27.66 52.41
C ARG A 365 -53.10 28.44 52.51
N GLU A 366 -53.06 29.76 52.34
CA GLU A 366 -54.26 30.60 52.35
C GLU A 366 -55.15 30.32 51.13
N GLU A 367 -54.55 30.16 49.96
CA GLU A 367 -55.27 29.77 48.74
C GLU A 367 -55.95 28.41 48.90
N HIS A 368 -55.24 27.42 49.45
CA HIS A 368 -55.83 26.12 49.77
C HIS A 368 -56.98 26.22 50.80
N LYS A 369 -56.91 27.13 51.77
CA LYS A 369 -58.02 27.38 52.71
C LYS A 369 -59.23 27.95 51.98
N LYS A 370 -59.05 28.94 51.11
CA LYS A 370 -60.13 29.52 50.29
C LYS A 370 -60.77 28.48 49.38
N HIS A 371 -59.94 27.68 48.69
CA HIS A 371 -60.43 26.57 47.87
C HIS A 371 -61.23 25.56 48.69
N ARG A 372 -60.77 25.20 49.89
CA ARG A 372 -61.50 24.29 50.80
C ARG A 372 -62.84 24.87 51.26
N GLN A 373 -62.91 26.18 51.51
CA GLN A 373 -64.16 26.85 51.85
C GLN A 373 -65.13 26.87 50.66
N SER A 374 -64.64 27.17 49.45
CA SER A 374 -65.43 27.10 48.22
C SER A 374 -66.01 25.70 48.01
N ALA A 375 -65.18 24.66 48.17
CA ALA A 375 -65.61 23.27 48.04
C ALA A 375 -66.68 22.88 49.09
N ARG A 376 -66.59 23.41 50.32
CA ARG A 376 -67.61 23.20 51.35
C ARG A 376 -68.93 23.89 51.02
N ARG A 377 -68.90 25.10 50.47
CA ARG A 377 -70.11 25.82 50.03
C ARG A 377 -70.81 25.08 48.90
N PHE A 378 -70.07 24.68 47.88
CA PHE A 378 -70.59 23.89 46.77
C PHE A 378 -71.23 22.57 47.24
N ALA A 379 -70.60 21.88 48.21
CA ALA A 379 -71.17 20.66 48.78
C ALA A 379 -72.47 20.90 49.57
N ALA A 380 -72.64 22.09 50.18
CA ALA A 380 -73.87 22.45 50.88
C ALA A 380 -75.01 22.80 49.90
N GLU A 381 -74.71 23.55 48.83
CA GLU A 381 -75.65 23.87 47.76
C GLU A 381 -76.19 22.61 47.08
N ILE A 382 -75.32 21.62 46.82
CA ILE A 382 -75.75 20.33 46.27
C ILE A 382 -76.73 19.61 47.23
N ARG A 383 -76.46 19.62 48.54
CA ARG A 383 -77.36 18.97 49.50
C ARG A 383 -78.74 19.62 49.54
N GLN A 384 -78.80 20.95 49.47
CA GLN A 384 -80.07 21.68 49.38
C GLN A 384 -80.82 21.35 48.08
N ALA A 385 -80.14 21.34 46.93
CA ALA A 385 -80.77 20.99 45.67
C ALA A 385 -81.36 19.56 45.67
N PHE A 386 -80.71 18.61 46.35
CA PHE A 386 -81.24 17.25 46.53
C PHE A 386 -82.44 17.19 47.48
N SER A 387 -82.43 17.94 48.59
CA SER A 387 -83.58 17.99 49.50
C SER A 387 -84.81 18.62 48.84
N ASP A 388 -84.62 19.69 48.07
CA ASP A 388 -85.70 20.40 47.39
C ASP A 388 -86.33 19.53 46.29
N LYS A 389 -85.50 18.76 45.58
CA LYS A 389 -85.97 17.80 44.59
C LYS A 389 -86.77 16.64 45.22
N MET A 390 -86.32 16.11 46.36
CA MET A 390 -87.06 15.09 47.10
C MET A 390 -88.41 15.60 47.60
N ALA A 391 -88.48 16.85 48.06
CA ALA A 391 -89.73 17.49 48.45
C ALA A 391 -90.71 17.60 47.27
N ALA A 392 -90.22 18.02 46.10
CA ALA A 392 -91.02 18.10 44.87
C ALA A 392 -91.52 16.73 44.38
N GLU A 393 -90.71 15.68 44.50
CA GLU A 393 -91.12 14.31 44.14
C GLU A 393 -92.19 13.75 45.08
N LEU A 394 -92.13 14.07 46.38
CA LEU A 394 -93.17 13.72 47.35
C LEU A 394 -94.51 14.42 47.05
N GLU A 395 -94.48 15.71 46.70
CA GLU A 395 -95.69 16.43 46.27
C GLU A 395 -96.28 15.86 44.98
N ALA A 396 -95.43 15.50 44.00
CA ALA A 396 -95.88 14.88 42.76
C ALA A 396 -96.48 13.48 42.99
N ALA A 397 -95.93 12.69 43.91
CA ALA A 397 -96.47 11.40 44.31
C ALA A 397 -97.83 11.55 45.03
N ALA A 398 -98.00 12.58 45.85
CA ALA A 398 -99.29 12.88 46.50
C ALA A 398 -100.37 13.26 45.46
N ARG A 399 -100.01 14.02 44.41
CA ARG A 399 -100.92 14.34 43.30
C ARG A 399 -101.32 13.11 42.50
N ARG A 400 -100.38 12.22 42.17
CA ARG A 400 -100.69 10.97 41.45
C ARG A 400 -101.62 10.05 42.24
N LYS A 401 -101.45 9.95 43.56
CA LYS A 401 -102.39 9.21 44.43
C LYS A 401 -103.79 9.80 44.43
N ALA A 402 -103.93 11.13 44.33
CA ALA A 402 -105.22 11.78 44.23
C ALA A 402 -105.89 11.53 42.87
N GLU A 403 -105.12 11.50 41.78
CA GLU A 403 -105.60 11.16 40.43
C GLU A 403 -106.02 9.69 40.31
N GLU A 404 -105.27 8.75 40.88
CA GLU A 404 -105.63 7.32 40.93
C GLU A 404 -106.91 7.08 41.75
N ALA A 405 -107.09 7.79 42.87
CA ALA A 405 -108.33 7.73 43.65
C ALA A 405 -109.55 8.27 42.87
N GLY A 406 -109.35 9.27 42.01
CA GLY A 406 -110.40 9.79 41.11
C GLY A 406 -110.76 8.81 39.98
N ALA A 407 -109.79 8.11 39.41
CA ALA A 407 -110.02 7.12 38.35
C ALA A 407 -110.76 5.86 38.85
N ILE A 408 -110.49 5.44 40.10
CA ILE A 408 -111.20 4.30 40.72
C ILE A 408 -112.69 4.62 40.96
N ALA A 409 -113.02 5.88 41.29
CA ALA A 409 -114.41 6.32 41.50
C ALA A 409 -115.22 6.41 40.20
N GLN A 410 -114.58 6.65 39.05
CA GLN A 410 -115.23 6.65 37.74
C GLN A 410 -115.49 5.23 37.21
N ALA A 411 -114.58 4.27 37.47
CA ALA A 411 -114.76 2.88 37.06
C ALA A 411 -115.91 2.17 37.82
N SER A 412 -116.27 2.62 39.03
CA SER A 412 -117.40 2.07 39.80
C SER A 412 -118.78 2.61 39.38
N ALA A 413 -118.87 3.56 38.45
CA ALA A 413 -120.14 4.18 38.02
C ALA A 413 -120.66 3.65 36.67
N GLU A 414 -119.91 2.80 35.96
CA GLU A 414 -120.29 2.23 34.65
C GLU A 414 -120.86 0.80 34.72
N GLU A 415 -121.11 0.24 35.92
CA GLU A 415 -121.67 -1.13 36.13
C GLU A 415 -123.12 -1.17 36.69
N GLU A 416 -123.93 -0.10 36.57
CA GLU A 416 -125.39 -0.13 36.87
C GLU A 416 -126.28 0.03 35.63
#